data_AF-A0A4Q2JPM8-F1
#
_entry.id   AF-A0A4Q2JPM8-F1
#
_cell.length_a   1.000
_cell.length_b   1.000
_cell.length_c   1.000
_cell.angle_alpha   90.00
_cell.angle_beta   90.00
_cell.angle_gamma   90.00
#
_symmetry.space_group_name_H-M   'P 1'
#
loop_
_entity.id
_entity.type
_entity.pdbx_description
1 polymer ?
#
loop_
_entity_poly.entity_id
_entity_poly.type
_entity_poly.pdbx_seq_one_letter_code
_entity_poly.pdbx_strand_id
1 'polypeptide(L)'
;MREATSIGHVRDIDGASVAVALAADVPTGLVFVAGEPYSVGQVGSFVRIPAGLRNLVGVVTRVGAGAVPESVGIDTTRWMSVQLVGETQPGSQFQRGVAQLPSIGDRVHLVTRADLSKIYGHQSAKDGYVRIGQVASAESIDARVDLNRLVSRHSAVLGSTGSGKSTTVATFLSAMSEPNSYPSARVLLFDLHGEYARAFAGKANVLTLDRDVPGSELLHIPYWALTFDELIPLLFGALPDDAGRAYVRDEITRLKRSTIEHGEYNLSTEHVTVDSPVPFSVHQLWFDIHVLLNATHTVPGGQSRDTWALARDANDEDIQAGDPQSVIAPVFSPQTQAAGQNKIYLSSSPLNIRRQVDVLASRLRDRRFEFLLRPGNWAPDLDGSTEKGLADLLEIWLGPSEPITIIDLSGAPPAIVGDLVGSMTRVAYDAMYWARNLSEGARERPLLFVFEEAHAYLGAVGSGSARTAVQRIVREGRKYGVGAMIVSQRPSELDSTILSQCGTLIALRLTNSADRAFVLSSASDNMAGILSMLPILRTGEAIIVGESVPLPTRTLVALPEHKPDSADPVIAGSRLPGGWDREREPSRYSDVALAWETQNARLVDVST
;
A
#
# COMPACT_ATOMS: atom_id res chain seq x y z
N MET A 1 5.82 -34.53 45.31
CA MET A 1 4.95 -34.63 44.12
C MET A 1 5.35 -33.55 43.14
N ARG A 2 5.48 -33.90 41.87
CA ARG A 2 5.78 -32.93 40.80
C ARG A 2 4.52 -32.12 40.50
N GLU A 3 4.65 -30.81 40.32
CA GLU A 3 3.53 -30.00 39.82
C GLU A 3 3.17 -30.48 38.42
N ALA A 4 1.87 -30.63 38.14
CA ALA A 4 1.36 -31.15 36.86
C ALA A 4 1.83 -30.36 35.63
N THR A 5 2.29 -29.11 35.82
CA THR A 5 2.77 -28.23 34.75
C THR A 5 4.28 -28.32 34.50
N SER A 6 5.06 -28.98 35.37
CA SER A 6 6.52 -29.00 35.28
C SER A 6 7.00 -29.95 34.18
N ILE A 7 7.76 -29.46 33.20
CA ILE A 7 8.21 -30.22 32.01
C ILE A 7 9.72 -30.44 31.93
N GLY A 8 10.52 -29.67 32.67
CA GLY A 8 11.97 -29.79 32.60
C GLY A 8 12.70 -28.82 33.50
N HIS A 9 14.00 -28.67 33.26
CA HIS A 9 14.85 -27.71 33.96
C HIS A 9 15.82 -27.00 32.99
N VAL A 10 16.19 -25.77 33.35
CA VAL A 10 17.18 -24.97 32.62
C VAL A 10 18.54 -25.65 32.72
N ARG A 11 19.21 -25.79 31.58
CA ARG A 11 20.53 -26.42 31.48
C ARG A 11 21.61 -25.43 31.09
N ASP A 12 21.32 -24.55 30.15
CA ASP A 12 22.26 -23.59 29.60
C ASP A 12 21.54 -22.28 29.25
N ILE A 13 22.28 -21.17 29.33
CA ILE A 13 21.74 -19.82 29.15
C ILE A 13 22.73 -19.02 28.31
N ASP A 14 22.30 -18.61 27.12
CA ASP A 14 23.04 -17.75 26.21
C ASP A 14 22.21 -16.50 25.90
N GLY A 15 22.44 -15.44 26.68
CA GLY A 15 21.65 -14.22 26.62
C GLY A 15 20.17 -14.50 26.86
N ALA A 16 19.33 -14.24 25.85
CA ALA A 16 17.88 -14.50 25.90
C ALA A 16 17.48 -15.90 25.40
N SER A 17 18.44 -16.70 24.93
CA SER A 17 18.24 -18.10 24.54
C SER A 17 18.55 -19.02 25.71
N VAL A 18 17.64 -19.94 26.02
CA VAL A 18 17.73 -20.86 27.14
C VAL A 18 17.56 -22.29 26.65
N ALA A 19 18.53 -23.16 26.94
CA ALA A 19 18.40 -24.59 26.68
C ALA A 19 17.74 -25.28 27.88
N VAL A 20 16.69 -26.05 27.61
CA VAL A 20 15.90 -26.75 28.62
C VAL A 20 16.01 -28.25 28.38
N ALA A 21 16.41 -28.98 29.41
CA ALA A 21 16.37 -30.44 29.41
C ALA A 21 14.97 -30.91 29.81
N LEU A 22 14.34 -31.70 28.95
CA LEU A 22 13.03 -32.29 29.22
C LEU A 22 13.19 -33.48 30.18
N ALA A 23 12.33 -33.56 31.19
CA ALA A 23 12.39 -34.69 32.12
C ALA A 23 11.95 -36.00 31.44
N ALA A 24 12.54 -37.13 31.87
CA ALA A 24 12.36 -38.43 31.24
C ALA A 24 10.90 -38.94 31.23
N ASP A 25 10.16 -38.63 32.29
CA ASP A 25 8.77 -39.00 32.58
C ASP A 25 7.73 -38.09 31.91
N VAL A 26 8.15 -37.00 31.25
CA VAL A 26 7.21 -36.10 30.56
C VAL A 26 6.73 -36.75 29.26
N PRO A 27 5.41 -36.94 29.08
CA PRO A 27 4.86 -37.49 27.84
C PRO A 27 5.28 -36.66 26.63
N THR A 28 5.62 -37.34 25.54
CA THR A 28 5.77 -36.70 24.23
C THR A 28 4.41 -36.32 23.67
N GLY A 29 4.29 -35.11 23.10
CA GLY A 29 3.08 -34.67 22.43
C GLY A 29 2.18 -33.88 23.38
N LEU A 30 1.18 -34.53 23.97
CA LEU A 30 0.09 -33.85 24.68
C LEU A 30 0.08 -34.18 26.17
N VAL A 31 -0.06 -33.15 27.00
CA VAL A 31 -0.28 -33.26 28.44
C VAL A 31 -1.59 -32.55 28.79
N PHE A 32 -2.43 -33.20 29.61
CA PHE A 32 -3.68 -32.61 30.08
C PHE A 32 -3.48 -31.93 31.43
N VAL A 33 -3.77 -30.63 31.49
CA VAL A 33 -3.76 -29.85 32.74
C VAL A 33 -5.15 -29.28 32.96
N ALA A 34 -5.78 -29.62 34.09
CA ALA A 34 -7.14 -29.19 34.42
C ALA A 34 -8.20 -29.49 33.32
N GLY A 35 -8.05 -30.61 32.60
CA GLY A 35 -8.96 -31.04 31.54
C GLY A 35 -8.70 -30.44 30.16
N GLU A 36 -7.73 -29.54 30.03
CA GLU A 36 -7.34 -28.95 28.74
C GLU A 36 -6.05 -29.60 28.20
N PRO A 37 -5.97 -29.90 26.88
CA PRO A 37 -4.78 -30.45 26.25
C PRO A 37 -3.72 -29.37 25.97
N TYR A 38 -2.46 -29.64 26.29
CA TYR A 38 -1.32 -28.78 26.01
C TYR A 38 -0.21 -29.54 25.29
N SER A 39 0.26 -29.02 24.16
CA SER A 39 1.41 -29.58 23.44
C SER A 39 2.70 -29.27 24.19
N VAL A 40 3.48 -30.32 24.50
CA VAL A 40 4.78 -30.21 25.15
C VAL A 40 5.90 -30.42 24.12
N GLY A 41 6.84 -29.48 24.08
CA GLY A 41 7.99 -29.58 23.18
C GLY A 41 7.58 -29.42 21.72
N GLN A 42 6.75 -28.41 21.42
CA GLN A 42 6.42 -28.00 20.06
C GLN A 42 6.94 -26.58 19.82
N VAL A 43 7.55 -26.35 18.65
CA VAL A 43 7.99 -25.00 18.24
C VAL A 43 6.78 -24.06 18.20
N GLY A 44 6.93 -22.87 18.77
CA GLY A 44 5.86 -21.88 18.92
C GLY A 44 5.00 -22.04 20.18
N SER A 45 5.19 -23.11 20.97
CA SER A 45 4.57 -23.24 22.30
C SER A 45 5.25 -22.31 23.32
N PHE A 46 4.51 -21.92 24.36
CA PHE A 46 5.04 -21.05 25.43
C PHE A 46 5.44 -21.87 26.65
N VAL A 47 6.49 -21.43 27.34
CA VAL A 47 6.93 -21.96 28.63
C VAL A 47 7.07 -20.84 29.66
N ARG A 48 6.89 -21.21 30.94
CA ARG A 48 7.07 -20.33 32.10
C ARG A 48 8.25 -20.82 32.93
N ILE A 49 9.14 -19.90 33.32
CA ILE A 49 10.28 -20.16 34.19
C ILE A 49 10.16 -19.23 35.41
N PRO A 50 9.86 -19.76 36.61
CA PRO A 50 9.86 -18.96 37.83
C PRO A 50 11.28 -18.52 38.18
N ALA A 51 11.51 -17.22 38.30
CA ALA A 51 12.77 -16.61 38.70
C ALA A 51 12.51 -15.62 39.84
N GLY A 52 12.68 -16.07 41.09
CA GLY A 52 12.34 -15.28 42.28
C GLY A 52 10.84 -14.96 42.35
N LEU A 53 10.51 -13.66 42.40
CA LEU A 53 9.12 -13.15 42.39
C LEU A 53 8.55 -12.94 40.98
N ARG A 54 9.32 -13.25 39.94
CA ARG A 54 8.96 -13.04 38.54
C ARG A 54 8.71 -14.38 37.86
N ASN A 55 7.83 -14.38 36.89
CA ASN A 55 7.60 -15.52 36.01
C ASN A 55 8.03 -15.12 34.60
N LEU A 56 9.18 -15.63 34.18
CA LEU A 56 9.68 -15.41 32.82
C LEU A 56 8.84 -16.23 31.85
N VAL A 57 8.52 -15.65 30.71
CA VAL A 57 7.76 -16.29 29.63
C VAL A 57 8.66 -16.37 28.42
N GLY A 58 8.79 -17.59 27.88
CA GLY A 58 9.57 -17.84 26.68
C GLY A 58 8.80 -18.63 25.64
N VAL A 59 9.25 -18.56 24.39
CA VAL A 59 8.71 -19.32 23.27
C VAL A 59 9.70 -20.41 22.88
N VAL A 60 9.20 -21.62 22.70
CA VAL A 60 10.00 -22.74 22.19
C VAL A 60 10.36 -22.48 20.74
N THR A 61 11.65 -22.36 20.45
CA THR A 61 12.17 -22.09 19.11
C THR A 61 12.66 -23.35 18.41
N ARG A 62 13.18 -24.32 19.17
CA ARG A 62 13.71 -25.58 18.66
C ARG A 62 13.46 -26.71 19.64
N VAL A 63 13.31 -27.92 19.13
CA VAL A 63 13.15 -29.14 19.93
C VAL A 63 13.98 -30.23 19.26
N GLY A 64 14.67 -31.04 20.06
CA GLY A 64 15.55 -32.10 19.57
C GLY A 64 15.61 -33.29 20.51
N ALA A 65 16.04 -34.42 19.96
CA ALA A 65 16.42 -35.59 20.71
C ALA A 65 17.80 -36.10 20.24
N GLY A 66 18.78 -36.27 21.13
CA GLY A 66 20.12 -36.76 20.81
C GLY A 66 21.26 -36.07 21.58
N ALA A 67 22.49 -36.55 21.35
CA ALA A 67 23.70 -36.08 22.02
C ALA A 67 24.02 -34.60 21.70
N VAL A 68 24.20 -33.81 22.75
CA VAL A 68 24.94 -32.52 22.73
C VAL A 68 26.41 -32.83 22.41
N PRO A 69 27.20 -31.91 21.79
CA PRO A 69 28.63 -32.12 21.45
C PRO A 69 29.41 -32.86 22.54
N GLU A 70 30.38 -33.69 22.14
CA GLU A 70 31.07 -34.79 22.85
C GLU A 70 31.58 -34.60 24.31
N SER A 71 31.18 -33.58 25.06
CA SER A 71 31.79 -33.25 26.36
C SER A 71 30.90 -33.33 27.59
N VAL A 72 29.63 -33.76 27.55
CA VAL A 72 28.85 -33.92 28.79
C VAL A 72 27.82 -35.06 28.70
N GLY A 73 28.04 -36.17 29.41
CA GLY A 73 27.10 -37.29 29.51
C GLY A 73 25.74 -36.90 30.11
N ILE A 74 24.64 -37.41 29.52
CA ILE A 74 23.26 -37.16 29.98
C ILE A 74 22.38 -38.40 29.76
N ASP A 75 21.53 -38.67 30.77
CA ASP A 75 20.48 -39.69 30.85
C ASP A 75 19.09 -39.19 30.36
N THR A 76 19.01 -37.98 29.78
CA THR A 76 17.80 -37.45 29.13
C THR A 76 18.16 -36.98 27.73
N THR A 77 17.64 -37.68 26.74
CA THR A 77 17.97 -37.45 25.32
C THR A 77 17.21 -36.28 24.72
N ARG A 78 16.24 -35.68 25.42
CA ARG A 78 15.30 -34.68 24.88
C ARG A 78 15.60 -33.28 25.42
N TRP A 79 15.71 -32.31 24.52
CA TRP A 79 15.95 -30.92 24.86
C TRP A 79 15.12 -29.97 23.99
N MET A 80 14.95 -28.74 24.46
CA MET A 80 14.39 -27.65 23.68
C MET A 80 15.18 -26.36 23.87
N SER A 81 15.19 -25.51 22.86
CA SER A 81 15.63 -24.11 22.98
C SER A 81 14.41 -23.23 23.18
N VAL A 82 14.51 -22.34 24.15
CA VAL A 82 13.47 -21.39 24.54
C VAL A 82 14.04 -20.00 24.40
N GLN A 83 13.36 -19.14 23.66
CA GLN A 83 13.68 -17.73 23.62
C GLN A 83 12.84 -17.00 24.68
N LEU A 84 13.49 -16.31 25.61
CA LEU A 84 12.82 -15.43 26.56
C LEU A 84 12.23 -14.22 25.83
N VAL A 85 10.96 -13.93 26.09
CA VAL A 85 10.24 -12.82 25.44
C VAL A 85 9.83 -11.75 26.44
N GLY A 86 9.44 -12.15 27.65
CA GLY A 86 9.02 -11.21 28.68
C GLY A 86 8.81 -11.84 30.04
N GLU A 87 8.18 -11.10 30.93
CA GLU A 87 7.93 -11.52 32.30
C GLU A 87 6.56 -11.08 32.80
N THR A 88 6.06 -11.81 33.81
CA THR A 88 4.88 -11.43 34.61
C THR A 88 5.25 -11.40 36.08
N GLN A 89 4.69 -10.45 36.82
CA GLN A 89 4.80 -10.40 38.28
C GLN A 89 3.40 -10.54 38.89
N PRO A 90 3.27 -11.14 40.08
CA PRO A 90 2.00 -11.18 40.79
C PRO A 90 1.40 -9.77 40.94
N GLY A 91 0.18 -9.57 40.43
CA GLY A 91 -0.51 -8.28 40.49
C GLY A 91 -0.07 -7.23 39.46
N SER A 92 0.89 -7.54 38.58
CA SER A 92 1.32 -6.65 37.49
C SER A 92 0.87 -7.14 36.13
N GLN A 93 0.81 -6.23 35.15
CA GLN A 93 0.66 -6.59 33.74
C GLN A 93 1.95 -7.23 33.21
N PHE A 94 1.81 -8.00 32.13
CA PHE A 94 2.94 -8.56 31.39
C PHE A 94 3.84 -7.45 30.85
N GLN A 95 5.14 -7.65 30.95
CA GLN A 95 6.15 -6.74 30.40
C GLN A 95 7.01 -7.49 29.37
N ARG A 96 7.30 -6.82 28.25
CA ARG A 96 8.23 -7.33 27.25
C ARG A 96 9.66 -7.08 27.70
N GLY A 97 10.54 -8.03 27.37
CA GLY A 97 11.88 -8.07 27.92
C GLY A 97 11.90 -8.70 29.31
N VAL A 98 13.07 -9.20 29.69
CA VAL A 98 13.29 -9.84 31.00
C VAL A 98 14.27 -8.99 31.79
N ALA A 99 13.94 -8.66 33.03
CA ALA A 99 14.87 -7.90 33.88
C ALA A 99 15.95 -8.79 34.51
N GLN A 100 15.68 -10.10 34.59
CA GLN A 100 16.56 -11.09 35.16
C GLN A 100 16.52 -12.37 34.33
N LEU A 101 17.68 -12.96 34.10
CA LEU A 101 17.81 -14.28 33.46
C LEU A 101 17.54 -15.40 34.48
N PRO A 102 17.03 -16.56 34.05
CA PRO A 102 16.89 -17.71 34.93
C PRO A 102 18.26 -18.22 35.39
N SER A 103 18.28 -19.10 36.38
CA SER A 103 19.47 -19.83 36.83
C SER A 103 19.49 -21.25 36.28
N ILE A 104 20.68 -21.84 36.16
CA ILE A 104 20.82 -23.25 35.81
C ILE A 104 20.13 -24.09 36.88
N GLY A 105 19.32 -25.07 36.44
CA GLY A 105 18.51 -25.92 37.31
C GLY A 105 17.10 -25.39 37.60
N ASP A 106 16.78 -24.15 37.21
CA ASP A 106 15.42 -23.60 37.40
C ASP A 106 14.39 -24.46 36.66
N ARG A 107 13.24 -24.66 37.29
CA ARG A 107 12.17 -25.50 36.74
C ARG A 107 11.45 -24.77 35.61
N VAL A 108 11.15 -25.53 34.55
CA VAL A 108 10.39 -25.04 33.41
C VAL A 108 9.00 -25.65 33.44
N HIS A 109 8.00 -24.80 33.26
CA HIS A 109 6.58 -25.15 33.32
C HIS A 109 5.87 -24.84 32.00
N LEU A 110 4.80 -25.56 31.71
CA LEU A 110 3.84 -25.20 30.67
C LEU A 110 3.13 -23.90 31.05
N VAL A 111 2.85 -23.07 30.04
CA VAL A 111 1.97 -21.92 30.20
C VAL A 111 0.53 -22.38 30.07
N THR A 112 -0.24 -22.25 31.14
CA THR A 112 -1.66 -22.63 31.15
C THR A 112 -2.53 -21.54 30.53
N ARG A 113 -3.79 -21.85 30.23
CA ARG A 113 -4.78 -20.84 29.81
C ARG A 113 -4.91 -19.69 30.80
N ALA A 114 -4.83 -19.97 32.11
CA ALA A 114 -4.88 -18.94 33.15
C ALA A 114 -3.63 -18.03 33.15
N ASP A 115 -2.50 -18.53 32.66
CA ASP A 115 -1.29 -17.72 32.49
C ASP A 115 -1.38 -16.90 31.19
N LEU A 116 -1.81 -17.51 30.09
CA LEU A 116 -2.04 -16.78 28.83
C LEU A 116 -3.12 -15.72 29.00
N SER A 117 -4.18 -15.94 29.79
CA SER A 117 -5.17 -14.90 30.06
C SER A 117 -4.61 -13.72 30.87
N LYS A 118 -3.52 -13.87 31.63
CA LYS A 118 -2.85 -12.72 32.26
C LYS A 118 -2.08 -11.89 31.23
N ILE A 119 -1.55 -12.56 30.21
CA ILE A 119 -0.75 -11.94 29.13
C ILE A 119 -1.65 -11.29 28.08
N TYR A 120 -2.74 -11.96 27.69
CA TYR A 120 -3.65 -11.55 26.62
C TYR A 120 -5.02 -11.03 27.12
N GLY A 121 -5.43 -11.35 28.36
CA GLY A 121 -6.83 -11.15 28.80
C GLY A 121 -7.21 -9.75 29.25
N HIS A 122 -6.25 -8.81 29.35
CA HIS A 122 -6.53 -7.39 29.63
C HIS A 122 -6.69 -6.56 28.35
N GLN A 123 -6.92 -7.21 27.21
CA GLN A 123 -6.92 -6.57 25.89
C GLN A 123 -8.36 -6.39 25.43
N SER A 124 -9.06 -5.34 25.88
CA SER A 124 -10.42 -5.03 25.41
C SER A 124 -10.39 -4.13 24.16
N ALA A 125 -11.50 -4.10 23.41
CA ALA A 125 -11.70 -3.10 22.36
C ALA A 125 -11.59 -1.67 22.90
N LYS A 126 -12.03 -1.45 24.15
CA LYS A 126 -11.88 -0.19 24.88
C LYS A 126 -10.43 0.21 25.12
N ASP A 127 -9.52 -0.75 25.14
CA ASP A 127 -8.07 -0.53 25.33
C ASP A 127 -7.32 -0.45 23.99
N GLY A 128 -8.05 -0.36 22.86
CA GLY A 128 -7.47 -0.26 21.52
C GLY A 128 -7.03 -1.60 20.92
N TYR A 129 -7.58 -2.73 21.38
CA TYR A 129 -7.26 -4.06 20.84
C TYR A 129 -8.36 -4.61 19.94
N VAL A 130 -7.97 -5.14 18.78
CA VAL A 130 -8.87 -5.80 17.83
C VAL A 130 -8.61 -7.31 17.80
N ARG A 131 -9.69 -8.10 17.79
CA ARG A 131 -9.59 -9.55 17.60
C ARG A 131 -9.44 -9.86 16.12
N ILE A 132 -8.44 -10.67 15.80
CA ILE A 132 -8.13 -11.07 14.42
C ILE A 132 -8.31 -12.58 14.19
N GLY A 133 -8.44 -13.36 15.25
CA GLY A 133 -8.44 -14.82 15.17
C GLY A 133 -8.24 -15.49 16.52
N GLN A 134 -7.60 -16.66 16.49
CA GLN A 134 -7.29 -17.48 17.67
C GLN A 134 -5.83 -17.92 17.65
N VAL A 135 -5.26 -18.11 18.83
CA VAL A 135 -3.91 -18.67 18.96
C VAL A 135 -3.92 -20.13 18.49
N ALA A 136 -3.09 -20.47 17.50
CA ALA A 136 -3.12 -21.79 16.85
C ALA A 136 -2.72 -22.95 17.78
N SER A 137 -1.95 -22.67 18.84
CA SER A 137 -1.59 -23.66 19.87
C SER A 137 -2.63 -23.77 21.00
N ALA A 138 -3.59 -22.85 21.07
CA ALA A 138 -4.60 -22.78 22.11
C ALA A 138 -5.86 -22.08 21.58
N GLU A 139 -6.70 -22.82 20.85
CA GLU A 139 -7.85 -22.27 20.11
C GLU A 139 -8.86 -21.52 21.00
N SER A 140 -8.90 -21.79 22.31
CA SER A 140 -9.74 -21.07 23.28
C SER A 140 -9.29 -19.63 23.58
N ILE A 141 -8.17 -19.17 23.01
CA ILE A 141 -7.57 -17.86 23.29
C ILE A 141 -7.65 -17.00 22.04
N ASP A 142 -8.28 -15.84 22.19
CA ASP A 142 -8.34 -14.83 21.15
C ASP A 142 -6.95 -14.29 20.83
N ALA A 143 -6.58 -14.29 19.55
CA ALA A 143 -5.46 -13.50 19.07
C ALA A 143 -5.96 -12.07 18.86
N ARG A 144 -5.41 -11.13 19.65
CA ARG A 144 -5.72 -9.70 19.59
C ARG A 144 -4.48 -8.89 19.27
N VAL A 145 -4.68 -7.76 18.62
CA VAL A 145 -3.63 -6.86 18.14
C VAL A 145 -3.91 -5.44 18.63
N ASP A 146 -2.88 -4.77 19.15
CA ASP A 146 -2.90 -3.36 19.55
C ASP A 146 -2.96 -2.49 18.29
N LEU A 147 -4.10 -1.84 18.08
CA LEU A 147 -4.38 -1.03 16.90
C LEU A 147 -3.49 0.22 16.86
N ASN A 148 -3.22 0.84 18.02
CA ASN A 148 -2.37 2.03 18.08
C ASN A 148 -0.98 1.72 17.54
N ARG A 149 -0.40 0.58 17.95
CA ARG A 149 0.92 0.15 17.46
C ARG A 149 0.89 -0.34 16.03
N LEU A 150 -0.17 -1.04 15.62
CA LEU A 150 -0.33 -1.53 14.25
C LEU A 150 -0.35 -0.39 13.22
N VAL A 151 -1.10 0.70 13.53
CA VAL A 151 -1.20 1.87 12.66
C VAL A 151 0.04 2.76 12.81
N SER A 152 0.34 3.24 14.03
CA SER A 152 1.36 4.27 14.22
C SER A 152 2.81 3.81 14.00
N ARG A 153 3.08 2.50 14.08
CA ARG A 153 4.43 1.95 13.87
C ARG A 153 4.56 1.16 12.59
N HIS A 154 3.58 1.29 11.70
CA HIS A 154 3.52 0.58 10.43
C HIS A 154 3.44 -0.94 10.60
N SER A 155 2.98 -1.61 9.56
CA SER A 155 2.87 -3.07 9.56
C SER A 155 3.15 -3.62 8.18
N ALA A 156 3.51 -4.90 8.13
CA ALA A 156 3.64 -5.62 6.86
C ALA A 156 2.88 -6.95 6.91
N VAL A 157 2.13 -7.25 5.86
CA VAL A 157 1.44 -8.52 5.65
C VAL A 157 2.10 -9.24 4.49
N LEU A 158 2.79 -10.36 4.80
CA LEU A 158 3.71 -11.02 3.88
C LEU A 158 3.29 -12.47 3.68
N GLY A 159 3.22 -12.94 2.44
CA GLY A 159 2.84 -14.33 2.17
C GLY A 159 2.72 -14.69 0.70
N SER A 160 3.10 -15.92 0.34
CA SER A 160 3.02 -16.43 -1.03
C SER A 160 1.58 -16.47 -1.56
N THR A 161 1.40 -16.57 -2.88
CA THR A 161 0.08 -16.75 -3.52
C THR A 161 -0.67 -17.94 -2.91
N GLY A 162 -1.98 -17.77 -2.66
CA GLY A 162 -2.83 -18.80 -2.04
C GLY A 162 -2.58 -19.06 -0.54
N SER A 163 -1.75 -18.26 0.15
CA SER A 163 -1.55 -18.36 1.61
C SER A 163 -2.69 -17.78 2.44
N GLY A 164 -3.56 -16.95 1.82
CA GLY A 164 -4.65 -16.23 2.48
C GLY A 164 -4.33 -14.77 2.81
N LYS A 165 -3.42 -14.14 2.04
CA LYS A 165 -2.92 -12.77 2.27
C LYS A 165 -4.03 -11.72 2.17
N SER A 166 -4.74 -11.63 1.04
CA SER A 166 -5.85 -10.67 0.86
C SER A 166 -6.97 -10.89 1.88
N THR A 167 -7.31 -12.16 2.16
CA THR A 167 -8.27 -12.52 3.22
C THR A 167 -7.82 -12.02 4.59
N THR A 168 -6.54 -12.17 4.92
CA THR A 168 -5.97 -11.67 6.19
C THR A 168 -6.06 -10.15 6.27
N VAL A 169 -5.68 -9.44 5.21
CA VAL A 169 -5.82 -7.98 5.15
C VAL A 169 -7.29 -7.58 5.35
N ALA A 170 -8.22 -8.22 4.66
CA ALA A 170 -9.65 -7.94 4.80
C ALA A 170 -10.16 -8.18 6.23
N THR A 171 -9.71 -9.23 6.91
CA THR A 171 -10.03 -9.49 8.33
C THR A 171 -9.51 -8.39 9.24
N PHE A 172 -8.25 -7.97 9.06
CA PHE A 172 -7.66 -6.89 9.84
C PHE A 172 -8.40 -5.56 9.63
N LEU A 173 -8.64 -5.21 8.36
CA LEU A 173 -9.36 -3.99 8.00
C LEU A 173 -10.78 -3.99 8.54
N SER A 174 -11.52 -5.10 8.41
CA SER A 174 -12.86 -5.24 8.99
C SER A 174 -12.84 -5.05 10.51
N ALA A 175 -11.88 -5.68 11.21
CA ALA A 175 -11.80 -5.62 12.66
C ALA A 175 -11.45 -4.21 13.19
N MET A 176 -10.64 -3.43 12.45
CA MET A 176 -10.27 -2.06 12.84
C MET A 176 -11.24 -0.97 12.35
N SER A 177 -12.17 -1.32 11.48
CA SER A 177 -13.14 -0.40 10.89
C SER A 177 -14.58 -0.61 11.38
N GLU A 178 -14.76 -1.44 12.42
CA GLU A 178 -16.07 -1.71 13.00
C GLU A 178 -16.69 -0.41 13.58
N PRO A 179 -17.79 0.13 13.01
CA PRO A 179 -18.28 1.48 13.33
C PRO A 179 -18.67 1.68 14.79
N ASN A 180 -19.15 0.62 15.45
CA ASN A 180 -19.53 0.66 16.86
C ASN A 180 -18.34 0.80 17.81
N SER A 181 -17.16 0.33 17.40
CA SER A 181 -15.94 0.38 18.20
C SER A 181 -15.03 1.53 17.78
N TYR A 182 -14.95 1.80 16.47
CA TYR A 182 -14.03 2.76 15.87
C TYR A 182 -14.75 3.62 14.80
N PRO A 183 -15.71 4.49 15.21
CA PRO A 183 -16.55 5.25 14.27
C PRO A 183 -15.77 6.25 13.41
N SER A 184 -14.58 6.65 13.84
CA SER A 184 -13.71 7.60 13.12
C SER A 184 -12.53 6.92 12.41
N ALA A 185 -12.55 5.59 12.28
CA ALA A 185 -11.55 4.85 11.52
C ALA A 185 -11.41 5.44 10.12
N ARG A 186 -10.17 5.53 9.64
CA ARG A 186 -9.85 6.13 8.34
C ARG A 186 -8.72 5.37 7.67
N VAL A 187 -9.05 4.65 6.61
CA VAL A 187 -8.15 3.80 5.84
C VAL A 187 -8.21 4.21 4.38
N LEU A 188 -7.05 4.33 3.75
CA LEU A 188 -6.92 4.50 2.31
C LEU A 188 -6.17 3.28 1.73
N LEU A 189 -6.88 2.44 0.99
CA LEU A 189 -6.38 1.20 0.41
C LEU A 189 -6.11 1.38 -1.08
N PHE A 190 -4.87 1.20 -1.51
CA PHE A 190 -4.52 1.08 -2.93
C PHE A 190 -4.66 -0.39 -3.35
N ASP A 191 -5.64 -0.69 -4.19
CA ASP A 191 -5.97 -2.03 -4.68
C ASP A 191 -5.58 -2.16 -6.16
N LEU A 192 -4.51 -2.92 -6.45
CA LEU A 192 -4.00 -3.05 -7.81
C LEU A 192 -4.79 -4.06 -8.66
N HIS A 193 -5.55 -4.94 -8.01
CA HIS A 193 -6.22 -6.07 -8.66
C HIS A 193 -7.74 -5.99 -8.56
N GLY A 194 -8.29 -5.05 -7.80
CA GLY A 194 -9.74 -4.87 -7.61
C GLY A 194 -10.37 -5.94 -6.71
N GLU A 195 -9.59 -6.59 -5.85
CA GLU A 195 -10.05 -7.72 -5.04
C GLU A 195 -10.95 -7.30 -3.86
N TYR A 196 -10.82 -6.07 -3.36
CA TYR A 196 -11.35 -5.68 -2.05
C TYR A 196 -12.73 -5.03 -2.10
N ALA A 197 -13.16 -4.48 -3.24
CA ALA A 197 -14.48 -3.85 -3.38
C ALA A 197 -15.61 -4.81 -2.97
N ARG A 198 -15.50 -6.10 -3.34
CA ARG A 198 -16.45 -7.15 -2.96
C ARG A 198 -16.43 -7.45 -1.45
N ALA A 199 -15.26 -7.43 -0.83
CA ALA A 199 -15.10 -7.73 0.60
C ALA A 199 -15.75 -6.66 1.49
N PHE A 200 -15.82 -5.42 1.00
CA PHE A 200 -16.34 -4.25 1.73
C PHE A 200 -17.59 -3.64 1.08
N ALA A 201 -18.37 -4.42 0.34
CA ALA A 201 -19.61 -3.94 -0.27
C ALA A 201 -20.53 -3.28 0.78
N GLY A 202 -20.87 -2.01 0.57
CA GLY A 202 -21.68 -1.19 1.49
C GLY A 202 -20.97 -0.75 2.78
N LYS A 203 -19.65 -0.95 2.89
CA LYS A 203 -18.82 -0.55 4.04
C LYS A 203 -17.57 0.25 3.64
N ALA A 204 -17.37 0.49 2.35
CA ALA A 204 -16.24 1.25 1.81
C ALA A 204 -16.69 2.20 0.70
N ASN A 205 -16.03 3.35 0.62
CA ASN A 205 -16.07 4.21 -0.54
C ASN A 205 -15.12 3.63 -1.61
N VAL A 206 -15.63 3.29 -2.80
CA VAL A 206 -14.81 2.69 -3.86
C VAL A 206 -14.64 3.68 -5.00
N LEU A 207 -13.39 4.09 -5.24
CA LEU A 207 -12.99 4.95 -6.35
C LEU A 207 -12.25 4.09 -7.37
N THR A 208 -12.79 3.95 -8.58
CA THR A 208 -12.26 3.05 -9.60
C THR A 208 -12.04 3.76 -10.94
N LEU A 209 -11.09 3.26 -11.73
CA LEU A 209 -10.91 3.71 -13.11
C LEU A 209 -11.92 3.09 -14.08
N ASP A 210 -12.64 2.06 -13.64
CA ASP A 210 -13.61 1.32 -14.44
C ASP A 210 -15.01 1.94 -14.32
N ARG A 211 -15.58 2.36 -15.45
CA ARG A 211 -16.90 3.02 -15.51
C ARG A 211 -18.06 2.07 -15.19
N ASP A 212 -17.83 0.76 -15.28
CA ASP A 212 -18.89 -0.25 -15.27
C ASP A 212 -18.93 -1.05 -13.94
N VAL A 213 -18.30 -0.55 -12.88
CA VAL A 213 -18.41 -1.13 -11.53
C VAL A 213 -19.68 -0.57 -10.83
N PRO A 214 -20.67 -1.42 -10.48
CA PRO A 214 -21.87 -0.95 -9.78
C PRO A 214 -21.54 -0.45 -8.36
N GLY A 215 -22.04 0.73 -8.02
CA GLY A 215 -21.89 1.30 -6.67
C GLY A 215 -20.53 1.92 -6.37
N SER A 216 -19.67 2.14 -7.37
CA SER A 216 -18.41 2.87 -7.24
C SER A 216 -18.47 4.23 -7.92
N GLU A 217 -17.60 5.14 -7.49
CA GLU A 217 -17.38 6.42 -8.17
C GLU A 217 -16.13 6.35 -9.06
N LEU A 218 -16.08 7.21 -10.08
CA LEU A 218 -14.91 7.32 -10.93
C LEU A 218 -13.75 7.96 -10.16
N LEU A 219 -12.60 7.28 -10.21
CA LEU A 219 -11.36 7.80 -9.66
C LEU A 219 -10.87 8.96 -10.53
N HIS A 220 -10.85 10.14 -9.94
CA HIS A 220 -10.26 11.33 -10.54
C HIS A 220 -9.02 11.73 -9.78
N ILE A 221 -7.93 11.97 -10.50
CA ILE A 221 -6.67 12.46 -9.93
C ILE A 221 -6.37 13.79 -10.60
N PRO A 222 -6.54 14.92 -9.91
CA PRO A 222 -6.24 16.20 -10.50
C PRO A 222 -4.73 16.35 -10.72
N TYR A 223 -4.30 16.35 -11.99
CA TYR A 223 -2.90 16.50 -12.37
C TYR A 223 -2.25 17.77 -11.78
N TRP A 224 -3.06 18.80 -11.52
CA TRP A 224 -2.59 20.09 -11.00
C TRP A 224 -2.17 20.05 -9.53
N ALA A 225 -2.55 19.00 -8.79
CA ALA A 225 -2.10 18.74 -7.42
C ALA A 225 -0.74 18.00 -7.38
N LEU A 226 -0.23 17.54 -8.52
CA LEU A 226 1.05 16.87 -8.65
C LEU A 226 2.21 17.86 -8.56
N THR A 227 3.36 17.39 -8.08
CA THR A 227 4.60 18.19 -8.18
C THR A 227 5.06 18.23 -9.63
N PHE A 228 5.91 19.19 -9.96
CA PHE A 228 6.54 19.28 -11.27
C PHE A 228 7.32 18.01 -11.63
N ASP A 229 7.97 17.39 -10.66
CA ASP A 229 8.76 16.17 -10.87
C ASP A 229 7.90 14.93 -11.11
N GLU A 230 6.69 14.90 -10.57
CA GLU A 230 5.68 13.87 -10.85
C GLU A 230 4.99 14.13 -12.20
N LEU A 231 4.68 15.40 -12.49
CA LEU A 231 3.90 15.80 -13.64
C LEU A 231 4.69 15.67 -14.96
N ILE A 232 5.97 16.03 -14.99
CA ILE A 232 6.76 16.01 -16.24
C ILE A 232 6.85 14.61 -16.87
N PRO A 233 7.21 13.54 -16.13
CA PRO A 233 7.20 12.19 -16.67
C PRO A 233 5.83 11.76 -17.20
N LEU A 234 4.74 12.19 -16.55
CA LEU A 234 3.35 11.91 -16.92
C LEU A 234 2.84 12.72 -18.13
N LEU A 235 3.36 13.93 -18.35
CA LEU A 235 2.96 14.79 -19.47
C LEU A 235 3.88 14.69 -20.69
N PHE A 236 5.19 14.86 -20.47
CA PHE A 236 6.19 15.02 -21.53
C PHE A 236 7.14 13.81 -21.65
N GLY A 237 7.17 12.93 -20.64
CA GLY A 237 8.22 11.93 -20.50
C GLY A 237 9.51 12.59 -20.01
N ALA A 238 10.62 12.36 -20.70
CA ALA A 238 11.88 13.02 -20.39
C ALA A 238 12.06 14.29 -21.24
N LEU A 239 12.18 15.44 -20.57
CA LEU A 239 12.64 16.68 -21.21
C LEU A 239 14.15 16.57 -21.50
N PRO A 240 14.61 17.04 -22.67
CA PRO A 240 15.96 16.77 -23.16
C PRO A 240 17.04 17.67 -22.53
N ASP A 241 16.66 18.86 -22.07
CA ASP A 241 17.57 19.87 -21.53
C ASP A 241 16.92 20.70 -20.40
N ASP A 242 17.76 21.41 -19.66
CA ASP A 242 17.34 22.26 -18.55
C ASP A 242 16.57 23.50 -19.02
N ALA A 243 16.81 23.96 -20.26
CA ALA A 243 16.14 25.15 -20.81
C ALA A 243 14.64 24.87 -21.05
N GLY A 244 14.31 23.75 -21.68
CA GLY A 244 12.94 23.28 -21.86
C GLY A 244 12.27 22.99 -20.52
N ARG A 245 13.01 22.40 -19.57
CA ARG A 245 12.51 22.16 -18.21
C ARG A 245 12.21 23.44 -17.44
N ALA A 246 13.06 24.46 -17.54
CA ALA A 246 12.82 25.77 -16.96
C ALA A 246 11.61 26.46 -17.61
N TYR A 247 11.53 26.43 -18.94
CA TYR A 247 10.42 27.04 -19.66
C TYR A 247 9.06 26.42 -19.30
N VAL A 248 8.95 25.09 -19.30
CA VAL A 248 7.70 24.40 -18.93
C VAL A 248 7.32 24.71 -17.47
N ARG A 249 8.30 24.82 -16.57
CA ARG A 249 8.06 25.22 -15.17
C ARG A 249 7.47 26.62 -15.07
N ASP A 250 8.06 27.57 -15.78
CA ASP A 250 7.63 28.97 -15.77
C ASP A 250 6.24 29.11 -16.39
N GLU A 251 5.97 28.38 -17.47
CA GLU A 251 4.69 28.39 -18.15
C GLU A 251 3.55 27.80 -17.29
N ILE A 252 3.79 26.67 -16.61
CA ILE A 252 2.84 26.13 -15.63
C ILE A 252 2.60 27.12 -14.49
N THR A 253 3.66 27.76 -13.98
CA THR A 253 3.54 28.75 -12.90
C THR A 253 2.73 29.96 -13.36
N ARG A 254 2.94 30.42 -14.59
CA ARG A 254 2.17 31.51 -15.22
C ARG A 254 0.69 31.16 -15.30
N LEU A 255 0.34 29.97 -15.79
CA LEU A 255 -1.05 29.52 -15.88
C LEU A 255 -1.70 29.42 -14.48
N LYS A 256 -1.00 28.86 -13.49
CA LYS A 256 -1.49 28.78 -12.10
C LYS A 256 -1.75 30.16 -11.49
N ARG A 257 -0.89 31.15 -11.75
CA ARG A 257 -1.09 32.53 -11.29
C ARG A 257 -2.30 33.17 -11.95
N SER A 258 -2.47 32.97 -13.27
CA SER A 258 -3.65 33.43 -14.00
C SER A 258 -4.94 32.90 -13.38
N THR A 259 -4.99 31.62 -13.00
CA THR A 259 -6.16 31.03 -12.32
C THR A 259 -6.52 31.77 -11.02
N ILE A 260 -5.51 32.17 -10.23
CA ILE A 260 -5.72 32.88 -8.96
C ILE A 260 -6.20 34.32 -9.19
N GLU A 261 -5.71 34.99 -10.23
CA GLU A 261 -6.13 36.36 -10.56
C GLU A 261 -7.59 36.44 -10.99
N HIS A 262 -8.11 35.39 -11.65
CA HIS A 262 -9.48 35.34 -12.17
C HIS A 262 -10.47 34.63 -11.22
N GLY A 263 -9.98 33.95 -10.17
CA GLY A 263 -10.79 33.12 -9.28
C GLY A 263 -10.81 33.57 -7.82
N GLU A 264 -11.72 33.02 -7.02
CA GLU A 264 -11.80 33.26 -5.57
C GLU A 264 -10.87 32.31 -4.80
N TYR A 265 -9.56 32.60 -4.79
CA TYR A 265 -8.57 31.85 -4.01
C TYR A 265 -8.02 32.68 -2.84
N ASN A 266 -7.92 32.06 -1.66
CA ASN A 266 -7.28 32.67 -0.48
C ASN A 266 -5.73 32.59 -0.52
N LEU A 267 -5.13 32.74 -1.70
CA LEU A 267 -3.69 32.62 -1.93
C LEU A 267 -3.16 33.89 -2.62
N SER A 268 -2.02 34.40 -2.14
CA SER A 268 -1.29 35.46 -2.84
C SER A 268 -0.56 34.90 -4.05
N THR A 269 -0.68 35.57 -5.21
CA THR A 269 -0.01 35.20 -6.47
C THR A 269 1.52 35.15 -6.34
N GLU A 270 2.11 35.92 -5.41
CA GLU A 270 3.55 35.98 -5.16
C GLU A 270 4.11 34.68 -4.57
N HIS A 271 3.31 33.93 -3.83
CA HIS A 271 3.74 32.68 -3.18
C HIS A 271 3.46 31.43 -4.02
N VAL A 272 2.83 31.59 -5.19
CA VAL A 272 2.51 30.48 -6.10
C VAL A 272 3.79 30.00 -6.77
N THR A 273 4.04 28.71 -6.61
CA THR A 273 5.11 27.97 -7.26
C THR A 273 4.53 26.92 -8.22
N VAL A 274 5.39 26.32 -9.04
CA VAL A 274 5.00 25.21 -9.92
C VAL A 274 4.38 24.03 -9.15
N ASP A 275 4.73 23.84 -7.87
CA ASP A 275 4.26 22.74 -7.03
C ASP A 275 3.05 23.11 -6.16
N SER A 276 2.58 24.36 -6.22
CA SER A 276 1.36 24.76 -5.51
C SER A 276 0.15 24.01 -6.12
N PRO A 277 -0.75 23.41 -5.31
CA PRO A 277 -1.88 22.62 -5.82
C PRO A 277 -3.02 23.53 -6.31
N VAL A 278 -2.71 24.30 -7.36
CA VAL A 278 -3.58 25.29 -7.98
C VAL A 278 -3.95 24.78 -9.38
N PRO A 279 -5.23 24.74 -9.76
CA PRO A 279 -5.66 24.36 -11.09
C PRO A 279 -5.01 25.18 -12.21
N PHE A 280 -4.69 24.53 -13.32
CA PHE A 280 -4.23 25.17 -14.56
C PHE A 280 -4.60 24.27 -15.74
N SER A 281 -4.88 24.81 -16.92
CA SER A 281 -5.24 23.99 -18.08
C SER A 281 -4.02 23.36 -18.77
N VAL A 282 -3.95 22.02 -18.77
CA VAL A 282 -2.94 21.27 -19.53
C VAL A 282 -3.19 21.36 -21.05
N HIS A 283 -4.44 21.56 -21.46
CA HIS A 283 -4.83 21.76 -22.86
C HIS A 283 -4.32 23.12 -23.35
N GLN A 284 -4.47 24.17 -22.53
CA GLN A 284 -3.88 25.48 -22.82
C GLN A 284 -2.35 25.43 -22.81
N LEU A 285 -1.74 24.75 -21.83
CA LEU A 285 -0.29 24.54 -21.79
C LEU A 285 0.24 23.89 -23.08
N TRP A 286 -0.40 22.81 -23.53
CA TRP A 286 -0.03 22.14 -24.77
C TRP A 286 -0.12 23.10 -25.96
N PHE A 287 -1.24 23.84 -26.07
CA PHE A 287 -1.47 24.75 -27.18
C PHE A 287 -0.45 25.88 -27.22
N ASP A 288 -0.18 26.53 -26.09
CA ASP A 288 0.77 27.63 -25.96
C ASP A 288 2.18 27.19 -26.36
N ILE A 289 2.65 26.03 -25.88
CA ILE A 289 3.97 25.51 -26.24
C ILE A 289 4.00 25.06 -27.72
N HIS A 290 2.93 24.42 -28.21
CA HIS A 290 2.86 23.97 -29.60
C HIS A 290 2.97 25.15 -30.58
N VAL A 291 2.20 26.20 -30.32
CA VAL A 291 2.25 27.45 -31.08
C VAL A 291 3.63 28.07 -30.98
N LEU A 292 4.21 28.19 -29.78
CA LEU A 292 5.54 28.77 -29.61
C LEU A 292 6.58 28.05 -30.47
N LEU A 293 6.49 26.73 -30.65
CA LEU A 293 7.49 25.96 -31.40
C LEU A 293 7.23 25.89 -32.91
N ASN A 294 5.96 25.92 -33.33
CA ASN A 294 5.56 25.58 -34.70
C ASN A 294 4.93 26.74 -35.46
N ALA A 295 4.59 27.85 -34.79
CA ALA A 295 4.05 29.02 -35.45
C ALA A 295 5.02 29.59 -36.47
N THR A 296 4.46 30.02 -37.59
CA THR A 296 5.15 30.86 -38.56
C THR A 296 4.59 32.28 -38.50
N HIS A 297 5.43 33.27 -38.78
CA HIS A 297 5.10 34.67 -38.60
C HIS A 297 5.36 35.51 -39.85
N THR A 298 4.59 36.57 -40.03
CA THR A 298 4.79 37.57 -41.09
C THR A 298 5.96 38.52 -40.82
N VAL A 299 6.48 38.52 -39.58
CA VAL A 299 7.59 39.37 -39.14
C VAL A 299 8.74 38.53 -38.55
N PRO A 300 10.01 38.98 -38.70
CA PRO A 300 11.17 38.28 -38.16
C PRO A 300 11.36 38.42 -36.64
N GLY A 301 10.72 39.40 -35.99
CA GLY A 301 10.86 39.69 -34.56
C GLY A 301 9.65 40.46 -34.03
N GLY A 302 9.47 40.50 -32.70
CA GLY A 302 8.22 40.99 -32.10
C GLY A 302 7.03 40.05 -32.38
N GLN A 303 7.32 38.75 -32.52
CA GLN A 303 6.35 37.72 -32.85
C GLN A 303 5.27 37.61 -31.78
N SER A 304 4.02 37.72 -32.20
CA SER A 304 2.81 37.63 -31.37
C SER A 304 1.69 36.90 -32.11
N ARG A 305 0.54 36.72 -31.45
CA ARG A 305 -0.67 36.14 -32.09
C ARG A 305 -1.10 36.91 -33.34
N ASP A 306 -1.02 38.24 -33.31
CA ASP A 306 -1.41 39.10 -34.45
C ASP A 306 -0.50 38.94 -35.67
N THR A 307 0.64 38.31 -35.50
CA THR A 307 1.63 38.09 -36.56
C THR A 307 1.63 36.67 -37.10
N TRP A 308 0.74 35.79 -36.61
CA TRP A 308 0.65 34.41 -37.10
C TRP A 308 0.30 34.37 -38.58
N ALA A 309 1.07 33.62 -39.34
CA ALA A 309 0.77 33.28 -40.72
C ALA A 309 0.04 31.93 -40.75
N LEU A 310 -1.27 31.94 -40.52
CA LEU A 310 -2.11 30.73 -40.65
C LEU A 310 -2.21 30.32 -42.12
N ALA A 311 -2.40 29.03 -42.38
CA ALA A 311 -2.66 28.53 -43.71
C ALA A 311 -4.10 28.86 -44.11
N ARG A 312 -4.29 29.36 -45.33
CA ARG A 312 -5.59 29.78 -45.85
C ARG A 312 -6.07 28.87 -46.97
N ASP A 313 -7.38 28.66 -47.03
CA ASP A 313 -8.05 27.85 -48.04
C ASP A 313 -8.24 28.63 -49.36
N ALA A 314 -8.96 28.04 -50.32
CA ALA A 314 -9.22 28.68 -51.61
C ALA A 314 -10.12 29.94 -51.53
N ASN A 315 -10.79 30.15 -50.40
CA ASN A 315 -11.70 31.28 -50.15
C ASN A 315 -11.06 32.37 -49.27
N ASP A 316 -9.75 32.27 -48.98
CA ASP A 316 -9.01 33.17 -48.07
C ASP A 316 -9.43 33.06 -46.59
N GLU A 317 -10.06 31.95 -46.20
CA GLU A 317 -10.39 31.64 -44.81
C GLU A 317 -9.30 30.77 -44.16
N ASP A 318 -9.08 30.92 -42.86
CA ASP A 318 -8.10 30.10 -42.12
C ASP A 318 -8.53 28.63 -42.15
N ILE A 319 -7.66 27.76 -42.68
CA ILE A 319 -7.94 26.32 -42.81
C ILE A 319 -8.25 25.70 -41.44
N GLN A 320 -7.45 26.05 -40.43
CA GLN A 320 -7.60 25.55 -39.07
C GLN A 320 -6.83 26.44 -38.09
N ALA A 321 -7.55 27.27 -37.32
CA ALA A 321 -6.96 28.12 -36.26
C ALA A 321 -6.50 27.34 -35.02
N GLY A 322 -6.87 26.06 -34.93
CA GLY A 322 -6.60 25.16 -33.80
C GLY A 322 -7.65 25.27 -32.68
N ASP A 323 -7.77 24.21 -31.88
CA ASP A 323 -8.62 24.15 -30.70
C ASP A 323 -7.85 23.45 -29.56
N PRO A 324 -7.48 24.17 -28.49
CA PRO A 324 -6.81 23.59 -27.32
C PRO A 324 -7.59 22.42 -26.71
N GLN A 325 -8.92 22.55 -26.57
CA GLN A 325 -9.75 21.60 -25.83
C GLN A 325 -9.84 20.25 -26.55
N SER A 326 -10.01 20.30 -27.88
CA SER A 326 -10.01 19.10 -28.73
C SER A 326 -8.61 18.62 -29.13
N VAL A 327 -7.55 19.29 -28.65
CA VAL A 327 -6.15 19.00 -28.99
C VAL A 327 -5.94 19.07 -30.51
N ILE A 328 -6.52 20.06 -31.17
CA ILE A 328 -6.42 20.29 -32.62
C ILE A 328 -5.37 21.38 -32.85
N ALA A 329 -4.26 21.03 -33.49
CA ALA A 329 -3.15 21.97 -33.73
C ALA A 329 -3.53 23.00 -34.80
N PRO A 330 -3.13 24.28 -34.68
CA PRO A 330 -3.26 25.24 -35.78
C PRO A 330 -2.42 24.82 -36.98
N VAL A 331 -2.91 25.10 -38.20
CA VAL A 331 -2.14 24.86 -39.43
C VAL A 331 -1.51 26.18 -39.88
N PHE A 332 -0.18 26.23 -39.81
CA PHE A 332 0.60 27.39 -40.21
C PHE A 332 1.08 27.30 -41.66
N SER A 333 1.22 28.45 -42.31
CA SER A 333 1.74 28.56 -43.67
C SER A 333 3.24 28.19 -43.73
N PRO A 334 3.72 27.49 -44.77
CA PRO A 334 5.13 27.11 -44.86
C PRO A 334 6.07 28.33 -44.92
N GLN A 335 7.29 28.17 -44.40
CA GLN A 335 8.33 29.20 -44.51
C GLN A 335 8.64 29.51 -45.97
N THR A 336 8.63 30.79 -46.35
CA THR A 336 8.95 31.24 -47.70
C THR A 336 10.33 31.90 -47.75
N GLN A 337 11.15 31.52 -48.74
CA GLN A 337 12.46 32.13 -48.99
C GLN A 337 12.40 33.33 -49.95
N ALA A 338 11.21 33.68 -50.46
CA ALA A 338 11.03 34.72 -51.46
C ALA A 338 11.41 36.13 -50.94
N ALA A 339 12.07 36.93 -51.79
CA ALA A 339 12.35 38.33 -51.52
C ALA A 339 11.09 39.17 -51.84
N GLY A 340 10.43 39.75 -50.83
CA GLY A 340 9.22 40.57 -51.01
C GLY A 340 8.34 40.69 -49.76
N GLN A 341 7.16 41.30 -49.92
CA GLN A 341 6.22 41.66 -48.83
C GLN A 341 5.50 40.46 -48.15
N ASN A 342 5.62 39.23 -48.67
CA ASN A 342 4.96 38.02 -48.12
C ASN A 342 5.96 36.98 -47.58
N LYS A 343 7.04 37.44 -46.94
CA LYS A 343 8.03 36.56 -46.34
C LYS A 343 7.51 35.99 -45.02
N ILE A 344 7.52 34.67 -44.92
CA ILE A 344 7.07 33.94 -43.74
C ILE A 344 8.31 33.42 -42.99
N TYR A 345 8.37 33.70 -41.71
CA TYR A 345 9.47 33.38 -40.80
C TYR A 345 9.05 32.25 -39.86
N LEU A 346 9.99 31.39 -39.48
CA LEU A 346 9.77 30.41 -38.42
C LEU A 346 9.70 31.12 -37.06
N SER A 347 9.14 30.43 -36.07
CA SER A 347 9.24 30.84 -34.68
C SER A 347 10.71 31.07 -34.29
N SER A 348 10.93 32.16 -33.57
CA SER A 348 12.22 32.55 -32.98
C SER A 348 12.56 31.78 -31.70
N SER A 349 11.70 30.86 -31.24
CA SER A 349 11.92 30.12 -30.00
C SER A 349 13.15 29.20 -30.09
N PRO A 350 14.09 29.28 -29.13
CA PRO A 350 15.27 28.42 -29.08
C PRO A 350 14.99 27.02 -28.50
N LEU A 351 13.75 26.74 -28.08
CA LEU A 351 13.38 25.51 -27.38
C LEU A 351 13.41 24.28 -28.30
N ASN A 352 13.98 23.18 -27.79
CA ASN A 352 14.10 21.93 -28.52
C ASN A 352 13.24 20.79 -27.92
N ILE A 353 11.96 21.07 -27.68
CA ILE A 353 11.03 20.12 -27.03
C ILE A 353 9.86 19.69 -27.93
N ARG A 354 9.96 19.85 -29.26
CA ARG A 354 8.88 19.51 -30.22
C ARG A 354 8.37 18.09 -30.05
N ARG A 355 9.29 17.11 -29.97
CA ARG A 355 8.95 15.71 -29.75
C ARG A 355 8.16 15.49 -28.45
N GLN A 356 8.53 16.18 -27.37
CA GLN A 356 7.86 16.06 -26.07
C GLN A 356 6.48 16.71 -26.09
N VAL A 357 6.30 17.79 -26.85
CA VAL A 357 4.98 18.40 -27.08
C VAL A 357 4.07 17.47 -27.89
N ASP A 358 4.62 16.74 -28.87
CA ASP A 358 3.86 15.70 -29.59
C ASP A 358 3.47 14.54 -28.67
N VAL A 359 4.35 14.15 -27.73
CA VAL A 359 4.04 13.16 -26.68
C VAL A 359 2.89 13.66 -25.80
N LEU A 360 2.93 14.93 -25.37
CA LEU A 360 1.84 15.53 -24.60
C LEU A 360 0.52 15.50 -25.39
N ALA A 361 0.55 15.90 -26.66
CA ALA A 361 -0.62 15.86 -27.54
C ALA A 361 -1.20 14.44 -27.67
N SER A 362 -0.33 13.44 -27.80
CA SER A 362 -0.72 12.03 -27.87
C SER A 362 -1.40 11.57 -26.58
N ARG A 363 -0.82 11.91 -25.42
CA ARG A 363 -1.38 11.56 -24.10
C ARG A 363 -2.72 12.26 -23.82
N LEU A 364 -2.88 13.52 -24.22
CA LEU A 364 -4.16 14.24 -24.07
C LEU A 364 -5.30 13.61 -24.89
N ARG A 365 -4.99 12.88 -25.96
CA ARG A 365 -5.97 12.15 -26.78
C ARG A 365 -6.16 10.69 -26.36
N ASP A 366 -5.26 10.16 -25.54
CA ASP A 366 -5.29 8.77 -25.10
C ASP A 366 -6.30 8.60 -23.96
N ARG A 367 -7.36 7.83 -24.22
CA ARG A 367 -8.44 7.57 -23.25
C ARG A 367 -7.95 6.96 -21.94
N ARG A 368 -6.81 6.26 -21.96
CA ARG A 368 -6.21 5.67 -20.75
C ARG A 368 -5.72 6.73 -19.76
N PHE A 369 -5.50 7.97 -20.19
CA PHE A 369 -5.09 9.07 -19.32
C PHE A 369 -6.25 10.01 -18.99
N GLU A 370 -7.49 9.70 -19.40
CA GLU A 370 -8.66 10.56 -19.19
C GLU A 370 -8.91 10.85 -17.71
N PHE A 371 -8.76 9.84 -16.84
CA PHE A 371 -8.92 9.99 -15.39
C PHE A 371 -7.98 11.02 -14.75
N LEU A 372 -6.82 11.24 -15.39
CA LEU A 372 -5.78 12.17 -14.95
C LEU A 372 -5.93 13.52 -15.65
N LEU A 373 -6.02 13.53 -16.99
CA LEU A 373 -5.94 14.73 -17.84
C LEU A 373 -7.31 15.39 -18.12
N ARG A 374 -8.40 14.67 -17.86
CA ARG A 374 -9.79 15.16 -17.93
C ARG A 374 -10.58 14.67 -16.70
N PRO A 375 -10.18 15.11 -15.49
CA PRO A 375 -10.70 14.57 -14.24
C PRO A 375 -12.12 15.09 -13.90
N GLY A 376 -13.10 14.88 -14.78
CA GLY A 376 -14.51 15.25 -14.54
C GLY A 376 -14.66 16.69 -14.05
N ASN A 377 -15.35 16.88 -12.92
CA ASN A 377 -15.61 18.19 -12.32
C ASN A 377 -14.34 18.90 -11.79
N TRP A 378 -13.20 18.21 -11.71
CA TRP A 378 -11.89 18.81 -11.37
C TRP A 378 -11.09 19.21 -12.61
N ALA A 379 -11.61 18.98 -13.82
CA ALA A 379 -10.96 19.35 -15.07
C ALA A 379 -10.94 20.88 -15.20
N PRO A 380 -9.76 21.50 -15.33
CA PRO A 380 -9.69 22.93 -15.51
C PRO A 380 -10.16 23.34 -16.91
N ASP A 381 -11.02 24.36 -16.97
CA ASP A 381 -11.30 25.08 -18.20
C ASP A 381 -10.05 25.80 -18.72
N LEU A 382 -10.09 26.36 -19.92
CA LEU A 382 -8.92 27.01 -20.55
C LEU A 382 -8.35 28.17 -19.72
N ASP A 383 -9.19 28.84 -18.93
CA ASP A 383 -8.80 29.90 -17.99
C ASP A 383 -8.26 29.36 -16.64
N GLY A 384 -8.31 28.04 -16.44
CA GLY A 384 -7.88 27.36 -15.23
C GLY A 384 -8.97 27.19 -14.17
N SER A 385 -10.18 27.69 -14.37
CA SER A 385 -11.29 27.51 -13.42
C SER A 385 -11.77 26.04 -13.37
N THR A 386 -12.26 25.61 -12.21
CA THR A 386 -12.73 24.21 -11.97
C THR A 386 -14.03 24.23 -11.18
N GLU A 387 -14.92 23.29 -11.43
CA GLU A 387 -16.16 23.13 -10.66
C GLU A 387 -15.88 22.63 -9.22
N LYS A 388 -14.96 21.67 -9.08
CA LYS A 388 -14.51 21.13 -7.79
C LYS A 388 -13.03 21.37 -7.56
N GLY A 389 -12.67 21.67 -6.32
CA GLY A 389 -11.31 22.01 -5.90
C GLY A 389 -10.61 20.90 -5.10
N LEU A 390 -9.52 21.28 -4.45
CA LEU A 390 -8.72 20.37 -3.62
C LEU A 390 -9.48 19.90 -2.37
N ALA A 391 -10.34 20.76 -1.80
CA ALA A 391 -11.15 20.41 -0.64
C ALA A 391 -12.09 19.23 -0.96
N ASP A 392 -12.82 19.32 -2.08
CA ASP A 392 -13.74 18.27 -2.53
C ASP A 392 -13.00 16.96 -2.81
N LEU A 393 -11.79 17.03 -3.36
CA LEU A 393 -10.96 15.84 -3.59
C LEU A 393 -10.59 15.14 -2.28
N LEU A 394 -10.11 15.92 -1.30
CA LEU A 394 -9.72 15.38 0.00
C LEU A 394 -10.93 14.85 0.78
N GLU A 395 -12.09 15.47 0.62
CA GLU A 395 -13.35 14.98 1.21
C GLU A 395 -13.74 13.62 0.63
N ILE A 396 -13.59 13.40 -0.67
CA ILE A 396 -13.87 12.08 -1.28
C ILE A 396 -12.85 11.03 -0.86
N TRP A 397 -11.57 11.39 -0.73
CA TRP A 397 -10.52 10.44 -0.37
C TRP A 397 -10.52 10.09 1.12
N LEU A 398 -10.73 11.07 1.99
CA LEU A 398 -10.44 10.99 3.43
C LEU A 398 -11.64 11.35 4.34
N GLY A 399 -12.65 12.01 3.77
CA GLY A 399 -13.87 12.45 4.45
C GLY A 399 -15.12 11.57 4.31
N PRO A 400 -15.18 10.45 3.56
CA PRO A 400 -16.40 9.64 3.52
C PRO A 400 -16.82 9.14 4.90
N SER A 401 -18.11 8.83 5.04
CA SER A 401 -18.67 8.25 6.26
C SER A 401 -18.18 6.82 6.50
N GLU A 402 -17.85 6.13 5.41
CA GLU A 402 -17.28 4.82 5.35
C GLU A 402 -15.83 4.87 5.87
N PRO A 403 -15.43 3.94 6.75
CA PRO A 403 -14.10 3.96 7.36
C PRO A 403 -12.97 3.59 6.40
N ILE A 404 -13.29 3.01 5.24
CA ILE A 404 -12.33 2.55 4.24
C ILE A 404 -12.65 3.22 2.90
N THR A 405 -11.65 3.89 2.34
CA THR A 405 -11.65 4.33 0.94
C THR A 405 -10.74 3.39 0.15
N ILE A 406 -11.28 2.77 -0.90
CA ILE A 406 -10.56 1.87 -1.81
C ILE A 406 -10.27 2.62 -3.10
N ILE A 407 -8.99 2.75 -3.43
CA ILE A 407 -8.50 3.24 -4.72
C ILE A 407 -8.23 2.01 -5.58
N ASP A 408 -9.18 1.66 -6.43
CA ASP A 408 -9.08 0.55 -7.39
C ASP A 408 -8.31 1.00 -8.64
N LEU A 409 -7.10 0.47 -8.77
CA LEU A 409 -6.15 0.73 -9.86
C LEU A 409 -6.07 -0.42 -10.86
N SER A 410 -6.99 -1.39 -10.82
CA SER A 410 -6.99 -2.55 -11.73
C SER A 410 -7.10 -2.17 -13.21
N GLY A 411 -7.71 -1.01 -13.50
CA GLY A 411 -7.78 -0.43 -14.85
C GLY A 411 -6.61 0.47 -15.26
N ALA A 412 -5.64 0.72 -14.37
CA ALA A 412 -4.54 1.65 -14.63
C ALA A 412 -3.47 1.02 -15.56
N PRO A 413 -2.87 1.78 -16.49
CA PRO A 413 -1.70 1.31 -17.24
C PRO A 413 -0.55 0.97 -16.28
N PRO A 414 0.04 -0.24 -16.34
CA PRO A 414 1.09 -0.66 -15.40
C PRO A 414 2.29 0.29 -15.33
N ALA A 415 2.60 0.96 -16.44
CA ALA A 415 3.71 1.91 -16.53
C ALA A 415 3.60 3.14 -15.63
N ILE A 416 2.39 3.51 -15.17
CA ILE A 416 2.17 4.72 -14.37
C ILE A 416 1.65 4.43 -12.95
N VAL A 417 1.33 3.17 -12.62
CA VAL A 417 0.76 2.81 -11.30
C VAL A 417 1.63 3.31 -10.15
N GLY A 418 2.95 3.12 -10.23
CA GLY A 418 3.87 3.60 -9.19
C GLY A 418 3.93 5.12 -9.05
N ASP A 419 3.70 5.87 -10.13
CA ASP A 419 3.63 7.33 -10.07
C ASP A 419 2.30 7.79 -9.47
N LEU A 420 1.18 7.16 -9.88
CA LEU A 420 -0.15 7.44 -9.31
C LEU A 420 -0.20 7.18 -7.81
N VAL A 421 0.22 5.99 -7.36
CA VAL A 421 0.25 5.65 -5.94
C VAL A 421 1.12 6.64 -5.16
N GLY A 422 2.30 6.99 -5.68
CA GLY A 422 3.19 7.94 -5.03
C GLY A 422 2.61 9.33 -4.90
N SER A 423 2.05 9.85 -5.99
CA SER A 423 1.40 11.15 -6.03
C SER A 423 0.18 11.22 -5.11
N MET A 424 -0.72 10.24 -5.15
CA MET A 424 -1.90 10.19 -4.27
C MET A 424 -1.49 10.10 -2.81
N THR A 425 -0.50 9.24 -2.51
CA THR A 425 0.07 9.10 -1.17
C THR A 425 0.65 10.43 -0.68
N ARG A 426 1.41 11.13 -1.53
CA ARG A 426 2.00 12.42 -1.20
C ARG A 426 0.93 13.48 -0.96
N VAL A 427 -0.05 13.62 -1.85
CA VAL A 427 -1.16 14.59 -1.70
C VAL A 427 -1.90 14.37 -0.38
N ALA A 428 -2.28 13.13 -0.08
CA ALA A 428 -2.96 12.80 1.18
C ALA A 428 -2.05 13.03 2.40
N TYR A 429 -0.76 12.67 2.32
CA TYR A 429 0.19 12.88 3.41
C TYR A 429 0.46 14.37 3.68
N ASP A 430 0.69 15.17 2.63
CA ASP A 430 0.94 16.61 2.76
C ASP A 430 -0.30 17.31 3.35
N ALA A 431 -1.51 16.94 2.91
CA ALA A 431 -2.75 17.43 3.51
C ALA A 431 -2.80 17.14 5.02
N MET A 432 -2.50 15.92 5.44
CA MET A 432 -2.47 15.53 6.85
C MET A 432 -1.34 16.21 7.65
N TYR A 433 -0.19 16.44 7.02
CA TYR A 433 0.95 17.12 7.61
C TYR A 433 0.63 18.58 7.97
N TRP A 434 -0.04 19.29 7.05
CA TRP A 434 -0.45 20.68 7.25
C TRP A 434 -1.68 20.80 8.16
N ALA A 435 -2.62 19.85 8.08
CA ALA A 435 -3.80 19.79 8.93
C ALA A 435 -3.54 19.28 10.36
N ARG A 436 -2.28 19.08 10.78
CA ARG A 436 -1.90 18.43 12.06
C ARG A 436 -2.47 19.05 13.35
N ASN A 437 -3.02 20.26 13.29
CA ASN A 437 -3.64 20.97 14.40
C ASN A 437 -5.16 21.16 14.22
N LEU A 438 -5.75 20.51 13.21
CA LEU A 438 -7.17 20.55 12.88
C LEU A 438 -7.82 19.20 13.21
N SER A 439 -9.14 19.17 13.35
CA SER A 439 -9.91 17.95 13.68
C SER A 439 -9.74 16.84 12.64
N GLU A 440 -9.66 17.19 11.36
CA GLU A 440 -9.44 16.22 10.28
C GLU A 440 -7.97 15.81 10.10
N GLY A 441 -7.06 16.46 10.84
CA GLY A 441 -5.65 16.13 10.85
C GLY A 441 -5.39 14.73 11.40
N ALA A 442 -4.35 14.07 10.87
CA ALA A 442 -4.06 12.70 11.23
C ALA A 442 -3.65 12.49 12.71
N ARG A 443 -3.32 13.56 13.45
CA ARG A 443 -3.09 13.47 14.91
C ARG A 443 -4.37 13.24 15.71
N GLU A 444 -5.48 13.84 15.28
CA GLU A 444 -6.79 13.69 15.92
C GLU A 444 -7.55 12.49 15.33
N ARG A 445 -7.44 12.28 14.01
CA ARG A 445 -8.05 11.16 13.29
C ARG A 445 -6.99 10.38 12.49
N PRO A 446 -6.33 9.36 13.05
CA PRO A 446 -5.25 8.65 12.38
C PRO A 446 -5.63 8.12 10.99
N LEU A 447 -4.67 8.18 10.05
CA LEU A 447 -4.82 7.67 8.68
C LEU A 447 -3.94 6.43 8.50
N LEU A 448 -4.54 5.31 8.08
CA LEU A 448 -3.79 4.13 7.65
C LEU A 448 -3.78 4.04 6.12
N PHE A 449 -2.60 4.13 5.52
CA PHE A 449 -2.40 3.72 4.13
C PHE A 449 -2.22 2.21 4.05
N VAL A 450 -2.85 1.56 3.07
CA VAL A 450 -2.65 0.14 2.78
C VAL A 450 -2.18 0.00 1.34
N PHE A 451 -1.02 -0.61 1.16
CA PHE A 451 -0.35 -0.77 -0.13
C PHE A 451 -0.41 -2.24 -0.55
N GLU A 452 -1.41 -2.60 -1.35
CA GLU A 452 -1.56 -3.91 -1.98
C GLU A 452 -0.49 -4.11 -3.04
N GLU A 453 -0.06 -5.36 -3.26
CA GLU A 453 0.97 -5.72 -4.24
C GLU A 453 2.22 -4.81 -4.22
N ALA A 454 2.67 -4.44 -3.02
CA ALA A 454 3.66 -3.39 -2.84
C ALA A 454 4.99 -3.63 -3.58
N HIS A 455 5.35 -4.88 -3.87
CA HIS A 455 6.57 -5.19 -4.63
C HIS A 455 6.52 -4.73 -6.09
N ALA A 456 5.33 -4.56 -6.67
CA ALA A 456 5.17 -4.09 -8.04
C ALA A 456 5.64 -2.63 -8.23
N TYR A 457 5.64 -1.82 -7.16
CA TYR A 457 5.95 -0.38 -7.26
C TYR A 457 6.80 0.20 -6.11
N LEU A 458 7.09 -0.56 -5.04
CA LEU A 458 7.98 -0.16 -3.94
C LEU A 458 9.33 -0.91 -3.95
N GLY A 459 9.74 -1.42 -5.12
CA GLY A 459 10.96 -2.20 -5.26
C GLY A 459 12.26 -1.39 -5.16
N ALA A 460 13.38 -2.09 -4.95
CA ALA A 460 14.70 -1.47 -4.82
C ALA A 460 15.24 -0.89 -6.15
N VAL A 461 14.82 -1.46 -7.29
CA VAL A 461 15.31 -1.10 -8.62
C VAL A 461 14.39 -0.06 -9.26
N GLY A 462 14.93 1.15 -9.51
CA GLY A 462 14.20 2.28 -10.09
C GLY A 462 13.90 3.39 -9.07
N SER A 463 13.80 4.63 -9.55
CA SER A 463 13.36 5.79 -8.76
C SER A 463 11.85 5.99 -8.96
N GLY A 464 11.02 5.24 -8.24
CA GLY A 464 9.56 5.41 -8.27
C GLY A 464 9.09 6.45 -7.26
N SER A 465 8.15 7.32 -7.68
CA SER A 465 7.50 8.30 -6.78
C SER A 465 6.89 7.61 -5.53
N ALA A 466 6.22 6.46 -5.71
CA ALA A 466 5.66 5.68 -4.62
C ALA A 466 6.69 5.27 -3.56
N ARG A 467 7.86 4.76 -3.97
CA ARG A 467 8.90 4.37 -3.00
C ARG A 467 9.31 5.55 -2.12
N THR A 468 9.56 6.71 -2.73
CA THR A 468 9.96 7.92 -2.01
C THR A 468 8.87 8.40 -1.05
N ALA A 469 7.61 8.40 -1.50
CA ALA A 469 6.47 8.78 -0.67
C ALA A 469 6.29 7.84 0.53
N VAL A 470 6.34 6.51 0.30
CA VAL A 470 6.21 5.52 1.37
C VAL A 470 7.41 5.54 2.32
N GLN A 471 8.64 5.72 1.83
CA GLN A 471 9.82 5.90 2.67
C GLN A 471 9.68 7.10 3.62
N ARG A 472 9.09 8.20 3.14
CA ARG A 472 8.78 9.37 3.98
C ARG A 472 7.76 9.02 5.06
N ILE A 473 6.69 8.31 4.71
CA ILE A 473 5.67 7.86 5.68
C ILE A 473 6.28 6.96 6.75
N VAL A 474 7.05 5.92 6.38
CA VAL A 474 7.57 4.98 7.38
C VAL A 474 8.65 5.58 8.28
N ARG A 475 9.31 6.67 7.85
CA ARG A 475 10.31 7.39 8.65
C ARG A 475 9.70 8.45 9.56
N GLU A 476 8.65 9.12 9.12
CA GLU A 476 8.13 10.34 9.77
C GLU A 476 6.65 10.27 10.17
N GLY A 477 5.86 9.45 9.50
CA GLY A 477 4.40 9.39 9.60
C GLY A 477 3.89 9.14 11.01
N ARG A 478 4.63 8.35 11.81
CA ARG A 478 4.34 8.13 13.23
C ARG A 478 4.12 9.42 14.02
N LYS A 479 4.88 10.48 13.75
CA LYS A 479 4.78 11.78 14.47
C LYS A 479 3.52 12.58 14.10
N TYR A 480 2.88 12.20 13.00
CA TYR A 480 1.74 12.89 12.42
C TYR A 480 0.46 12.03 12.45
N GLY A 481 0.50 10.84 13.05
CA GLY A 481 -0.65 9.93 13.11
C GLY A 481 -0.95 9.25 11.77
N VAL A 482 0.05 9.16 10.88
CA VAL A 482 -0.04 8.46 9.60
C VAL A 482 0.68 7.12 9.68
N GLY A 483 -0.06 6.04 9.44
CA GLY A 483 0.42 4.67 9.38
C GLY A 483 0.51 4.11 7.96
N ALA A 484 1.24 3.01 7.81
CA ALA A 484 1.33 2.27 6.55
C ALA A 484 1.25 0.77 6.81
N MET A 485 0.46 0.05 6.01
CA MET A 485 0.41 -1.40 5.95
C MET A 485 0.91 -1.85 4.58
N ILE A 486 2.03 -2.55 4.55
CA ILE A 486 2.68 -3.03 3.32
C ILE A 486 2.26 -4.47 3.05
N VAL A 487 1.62 -4.75 1.92
CA VAL A 487 1.12 -6.08 1.59
C VAL A 487 1.89 -6.61 0.38
N SER A 488 2.50 -7.80 0.49
CA SER A 488 3.30 -8.37 -0.61
C SER A 488 3.49 -9.89 -0.54
N GLN A 489 3.54 -10.54 -1.72
CA GLN A 489 3.99 -11.94 -1.86
C GLN A 489 5.47 -12.13 -2.06
N ARG A 490 6.18 -11.07 -2.47
CA ARG A 490 7.62 -11.11 -2.72
C ARG A 490 8.33 -10.12 -1.81
N PRO A 491 8.43 -10.40 -0.49
CA PRO A 491 9.18 -9.58 0.43
C PRO A 491 10.56 -9.18 -0.09
N SER A 492 11.31 -10.10 -0.71
CA SER A 492 12.69 -9.82 -1.15
C SER A 492 12.80 -8.79 -2.29
N GLU A 493 11.70 -8.47 -2.97
CA GLU A 493 11.67 -7.45 -4.01
C GLU A 493 11.39 -6.04 -3.45
N LEU A 494 10.96 -5.93 -2.19
CA LEU A 494 10.68 -4.65 -1.52
C LEU A 494 11.96 -3.91 -1.12
N ASP A 495 11.86 -2.58 -1.01
CA ASP A 495 12.89 -1.76 -0.38
C ASP A 495 13.10 -2.14 1.10
N SER A 496 14.34 -2.41 1.48
CA SER A 496 14.70 -2.85 2.84
C SER A 496 14.48 -1.78 3.91
N THR A 497 14.53 -0.49 3.55
CA THR A 497 14.19 0.59 4.47
C THR A 497 12.72 0.52 4.83
N ILE A 498 11.84 0.31 3.84
CA ILE A 498 10.40 0.23 4.08
C ILE A 498 10.06 -0.91 5.03
N LEU A 499 10.57 -2.12 4.76
CA LEU A 499 10.24 -3.28 5.60
C LEU A 499 10.86 -3.20 7.00
N SER A 500 12.10 -2.72 7.14
CA SER A 500 12.77 -2.60 8.45
C SER A 500 12.14 -1.56 9.38
N GLN A 501 11.38 -0.60 8.84
CA GLN A 501 10.60 0.36 9.66
C GLN A 501 9.22 -0.17 10.08
N CYS A 502 8.80 -1.35 9.58
CA CYS A 502 7.54 -1.96 9.99
C CYS A 502 7.67 -2.57 11.38
N GLY A 503 7.07 -1.92 12.38
CA GLY A 503 7.08 -2.37 13.78
C GLY A 503 6.28 -3.65 14.02
N THR A 504 5.39 -4.04 13.11
CA THR A 504 4.64 -5.31 13.16
C THR A 504 4.80 -6.08 11.85
N LEU A 505 5.12 -7.37 11.94
CA LEU A 505 5.12 -8.28 10.79
C LEU A 505 4.07 -9.36 10.98
N ILE A 506 3.20 -9.52 9.98
CA ILE A 506 2.15 -10.54 9.87
C ILE A 506 2.57 -11.44 8.72
N ALA A 507 3.25 -12.53 9.04
CA ALA A 507 3.87 -13.42 8.06
C ALA A 507 3.07 -14.71 7.91
N LEU A 508 2.45 -14.88 6.74
CA LEU A 508 1.77 -16.11 6.32
C LEU A 508 2.78 -17.08 5.68
N ARG A 509 2.28 -18.17 5.08
CA ARG A 509 3.13 -19.16 4.42
C ARG A 509 4.05 -18.51 3.37
N LEU A 510 5.36 -18.76 3.50
CA LEU A 510 6.40 -18.32 2.56
C LEU A 510 7.27 -19.52 2.13
N THR A 511 7.18 -19.90 0.86
CA THR A 511 7.88 -21.08 0.30
C THR A 511 9.27 -20.77 -0.26
N ASN A 512 9.50 -19.54 -0.73
CA ASN A 512 10.78 -19.10 -1.27
C ASN A 512 11.80 -18.82 -0.14
N SER A 513 13.02 -19.33 -0.28
CA SER A 513 14.09 -19.12 0.71
C SER A 513 14.60 -17.68 0.78
N ALA A 514 14.65 -16.96 -0.35
CA ALA A 514 15.07 -15.57 -0.39
C ALA A 514 14.09 -14.68 0.38
N ASP A 515 12.79 -14.87 0.15
CA ASP A 515 11.73 -14.14 0.87
C ASP A 515 11.80 -14.41 2.38
N ARG A 516 11.98 -15.68 2.78
CA ARG A 516 12.15 -16.01 4.20
C ARG A 516 13.39 -15.36 4.81
N ALA A 517 14.53 -15.39 4.11
CA ALA A 517 15.76 -14.76 4.59
C ALA A 517 15.57 -13.24 4.77
N PHE A 518 14.85 -12.60 3.84
CA PHE A 518 14.55 -11.17 3.91
C PHE A 518 13.62 -10.79 5.08
N VAL A 519 12.59 -11.62 5.33
CA VAL A 519 11.73 -11.45 6.51
C VAL A 519 12.50 -11.66 7.81
N LEU A 520 13.39 -12.68 7.85
CA LEU A 520 14.25 -12.95 8.99
C LEU A 520 15.21 -11.81 9.29
N SER A 521 15.84 -11.21 8.26
CA SER A 521 16.76 -10.08 8.45
C SER A 521 16.06 -8.78 8.86
N SER A 522 14.76 -8.67 8.61
CA SER A 522 13.95 -7.51 8.99
C SER A 522 13.31 -7.66 10.37
N ALA A 523 13.22 -8.90 10.87
CA ALA A 523 12.76 -9.21 12.22
C ALA A 523 13.90 -9.11 13.23
N SER A 524 13.59 -8.88 14.50
CA SER A 524 14.60 -8.93 15.57
C SER A 524 15.14 -10.35 15.75
N ASP A 525 16.45 -10.49 16.01
CA ASP A 525 17.19 -11.77 16.06
C ASP A 525 16.53 -12.84 16.94
N ASN A 526 15.86 -12.42 18.02
CA ASN A 526 15.14 -13.31 18.93
C ASN A 526 13.91 -14.01 18.30
N MET A 527 13.44 -13.60 17.11
CA MET A 527 12.22 -14.12 16.47
C MET A 527 12.49 -15.16 15.39
N ALA A 528 13.76 -15.37 15.02
CA ALA A 528 14.16 -16.23 13.90
C ALA A 528 13.66 -17.69 14.06
N GLY A 529 13.67 -18.21 15.28
CA GLY A 529 13.20 -19.57 15.57
C GLY A 529 11.73 -19.79 15.24
N ILE A 530 10.86 -18.81 15.53
CA ILE A 530 9.42 -18.93 15.25
C ILE A 530 9.17 -18.78 13.75
N LEU A 531 9.85 -17.83 13.10
CA LEU A 531 9.76 -17.58 11.67
C LEU A 531 10.32 -18.74 10.82
N SER A 532 11.07 -19.68 11.41
CA SER A 532 11.45 -20.91 10.72
C SER A 532 10.25 -21.79 10.31
N MET A 533 9.08 -21.60 10.94
CA MET A 533 7.85 -22.32 10.63
C MET A 533 7.11 -21.80 9.38
N LEU A 534 7.51 -20.68 8.80
CA LEU A 534 6.83 -20.06 7.65
C LEU A 534 6.54 -21.02 6.47
N PRO A 535 7.43 -21.97 6.08
CA PRO A 535 7.15 -22.88 4.97
C PRO A 535 5.97 -23.84 5.23
N ILE A 536 5.72 -24.19 6.49
CA ILE A 536 4.79 -25.26 6.88
C ILE A 536 3.43 -24.74 7.38
N LEU A 537 3.24 -23.43 7.40
CA LEU A 537 1.96 -22.83 7.80
C LEU A 537 0.82 -23.27 6.88
N ARG A 538 -0.34 -23.53 7.48
CA ARG A 538 -1.56 -23.80 6.71
C ARG A 538 -2.10 -22.50 6.10
N THR A 539 -2.91 -22.63 5.06
CA THR A 539 -3.64 -21.46 4.52
C THR A 539 -4.54 -20.88 5.61
N GLY A 540 -4.49 -19.57 5.81
CA GLY A 540 -5.21 -18.89 6.90
C GLY A 540 -4.48 -18.87 8.26
N GLU A 541 -3.28 -19.44 8.35
CA GLU A 541 -2.40 -19.24 9.51
C GLU A 541 -1.37 -18.14 9.24
N ALA A 542 -1.12 -17.31 10.25
CA ALA A 542 -0.11 -16.28 10.23
C ALA A 542 0.74 -16.31 11.50
N ILE A 543 2.02 -15.98 11.39
CA ILE A 543 2.88 -15.66 12.52
C ILE A 543 2.89 -14.15 12.65
N ILE A 544 2.48 -13.65 13.81
CA ILE A 544 2.44 -12.22 14.10
C ILE A 544 3.53 -11.91 15.11
N VAL A 545 4.43 -11.01 14.74
CA VAL A 545 5.56 -10.56 15.54
C VAL A 545 5.67 -9.04 15.50
N GLY A 546 6.45 -8.50 16.44
CA GLY A 546 6.64 -7.05 16.55
C GLY A 546 5.76 -6.44 17.63
N GLU A 547 5.51 -5.14 17.53
CA GLU A 547 5.11 -4.29 18.64
C GLU A 547 3.63 -4.39 19.03
N SER A 548 2.77 -4.74 18.07
CA SER A 548 1.31 -4.79 18.24
C SER A 548 0.80 -6.05 18.95
N VAL A 549 1.67 -7.02 19.22
CA VAL A 549 1.36 -8.21 20.02
C VAL A 549 2.28 -8.30 21.24
N PRO A 550 1.78 -8.76 22.40
CA PRO A 550 2.61 -8.91 23.60
C PRO A 550 3.67 -9.99 23.40
N LEU A 551 3.29 -11.09 22.75
CA LEU A 551 4.14 -12.22 22.42
C LEU A 551 4.00 -12.59 20.94
N PRO A 552 5.09 -13.06 20.31
CA PRO A 552 5.04 -13.72 19.01
C PRO A 552 4.00 -14.84 19.01
N THR A 553 3.04 -14.77 18.09
CA THR A 553 1.89 -15.66 18.14
C THR A 553 1.64 -16.25 16.75
N ARG A 554 1.60 -17.58 16.68
CA ARG A 554 1.00 -18.27 15.52
C ARG A 554 -0.51 -18.19 15.69
N THR A 555 -1.17 -17.55 14.74
CA THR A 555 -2.59 -17.20 14.77
C THR A 555 -3.31 -17.89 13.64
N LEU A 556 -4.41 -18.55 13.94
CA LEU A 556 -5.42 -18.92 12.96
C LEU A 556 -6.30 -17.68 12.72
N VAL A 557 -6.19 -17.10 11.54
CA VAL A 557 -6.88 -15.85 11.18
C VAL A 557 -8.36 -16.13 10.95
N ALA A 558 -9.23 -15.31 11.53
CA ALA A 558 -10.67 -15.39 11.29
C ALA A 558 -10.99 -15.06 9.84
N LEU A 559 -12.07 -15.65 9.30
CA LEU A 559 -12.54 -15.29 7.97
C LEU A 559 -13.39 -14.01 8.04
N PRO A 560 -13.23 -13.09 7.08
CA PRO A 560 -14.12 -11.94 6.96
C PRO A 560 -15.51 -12.40 6.53
N GLU A 561 -16.52 -11.55 6.73
CA GLU A 561 -17.91 -11.79 6.32
C GLU A 561 -18.00 -12.07 4.81
N HIS A 562 -17.36 -11.23 4.00
CA HIS A 562 -17.19 -11.40 2.57
C HIS A 562 -15.72 -11.56 2.22
N LYS A 563 -15.40 -12.55 1.38
CA LYS A 563 -14.02 -12.78 0.94
C LYS A 563 -13.67 -11.85 -0.23
N PRO A 564 -12.41 -11.39 -0.31
CA PRO A 564 -11.89 -10.71 -1.50
C PRO A 564 -11.99 -11.61 -2.73
N ASP A 565 -12.13 -11.01 -3.91
CA ASP A 565 -12.27 -11.71 -5.19
C ASP A 565 -10.92 -12.22 -5.74
N SER A 566 -10.23 -12.99 -4.91
CA SER A 566 -8.85 -13.49 -5.14
C SER A 566 -8.81 -14.94 -5.63
N ALA A 567 -9.95 -15.47 -6.11
CA ALA A 567 -10.08 -16.86 -6.49
C ALA A 567 -9.55 -17.10 -7.91
N ASP A 568 -8.75 -18.15 -8.08
CA ASP A 568 -8.32 -18.59 -9.40
C ASP A 568 -9.53 -19.00 -10.27
N PRO A 569 -9.47 -18.76 -11.60
CA PRO A 569 -10.52 -19.21 -12.50
C PRO A 569 -10.66 -20.73 -12.43
N VAL A 570 -11.89 -21.23 -12.32
CA VAL A 570 -12.17 -22.67 -12.29
C VAL A 570 -12.01 -23.22 -13.71
N ILE A 571 -10.86 -23.83 -13.98
CA ILE A 571 -10.55 -24.41 -15.30
C ILE A 571 -11.42 -25.64 -15.56
N ALA A 572 -11.36 -26.62 -14.66
CA ALA A 572 -12.20 -27.81 -14.65
C ALA A 572 -12.82 -27.96 -13.26
N GLY A 573 -14.09 -28.27 -13.22
CA GLY A 573 -14.92 -28.18 -12.04
C GLY A 573 -15.22 -29.53 -11.43
N SER A 574 -14.98 -29.66 -10.13
CA SER A 574 -15.26 -30.91 -9.40
C SER A 574 -16.72 -31.07 -8.97
N ARG A 575 -17.48 -29.96 -8.86
CA ARG A 575 -18.91 -29.94 -8.45
C ARG A 575 -19.83 -29.23 -9.45
N LEU A 576 -19.35 -28.14 -10.04
CA LEU A 576 -20.02 -27.41 -11.13
C LEU A 576 -19.02 -27.32 -12.29
N PRO A 577 -19.41 -27.48 -13.56
CA PRO A 577 -18.50 -27.42 -14.70
C PRO A 577 -17.65 -26.15 -14.69
N GLY A 578 -16.32 -26.32 -14.80
CA GLY A 578 -15.37 -25.23 -15.00
C GLY A 578 -15.38 -24.72 -16.44
N GLY A 579 -14.51 -23.76 -16.77
CA GLY A 579 -14.43 -23.18 -18.12
C GLY A 579 -14.24 -24.21 -19.23
N TRP A 580 -13.42 -25.25 -19.01
CA TRP A 580 -13.12 -26.28 -20.02
C TRP A 580 -14.11 -27.46 -20.04
N ASP A 581 -14.85 -27.67 -18.95
CA ASP A 581 -15.87 -28.73 -18.87
C ASP A 581 -17.25 -28.26 -19.35
N ARG A 582 -17.42 -26.96 -19.61
CA ARG A 582 -18.62 -26.39 -20.21
C ARG A 582 -18.60 -26.61 -21.72
N GLU A 583 -19.79 -26.74 -22.30
CA GLU A 583 -19.91 -26.69 -23.75
C GLU A 583 -19.39 -25.34 -24.27
N ARG A 584 -18.56 -25.40 -25.31
CA ARG A 584 -18.00 -24.21 -25.93
C ARG A 584 -19.11 -23.42 -26.61
N GLU A 585 -19.35 -22.20 -26.16
CA GLU A 585 -20.25 -21.26 -26.82
C GLU A 585 -19.71 -20.86 -28.22
N PRO A 586 -20.59 -20.46 -29.16
CA PRO A 586 -20.17 -19.95 -30.46
C PRO A 586 -19.11 -18.86 -30.33
N SER A 587 -18.05 -18.94 -31.15
CA SER A 587 -16.90 -18.04 -31.02
C SER A 587 -17.25 -16.62 -31.47
N ARG A 588 -17.26 -15.67 -30.52
CA ARG A 588 -17.47 -14.24 -30.77
C ARG A 588 -16.18 -13.44 -30.63
N TYR A 589 -15.20 -13.74 -31.49
CA TYR A 589 -13.91 -13.02 -31.48
C TYR A 589 -14.04 -11.55 -31.88
N SER A 590 -15.16 -11.13 -32.50
CA SER A 590 -15.50 -9.72 -32.71
C SER A 590 -15.57 -8.95 -31.40
N ASP A 591 -16.16 -9.54 -30.37
CA ASP A 591 -16.40 -8.88 -29.09
C ASP A 591 -15.09 -8.83 -28.30
N VAL A 592 -14.26 -9.87 -28.42
CA VAL A 592 -12.88 -9.88 -27.91
C VAL A 592 -12.02 -8.84 -28.63
N ALA A 593 -12.13 -8.71 -29.96
CA ALA A 593 -11.42 -7.70 -30.72
C ALA A 593 -11.88 -6.30 -30.34
N LEU A 594 -13.19 -6.09 -30.18
CA LEU A 594 -13.76 -4.82 -29.70
C LEU A 594 -13.24 -4.51 -28.30
N ALA A 595 -13.26 -5.46 -27.36
CA ALA A 595 -12.72 -5.30 -26.01
C ALA A 595 -11.24 -4.91 -26.03
N TRP A 596 -10.47 -5.51 -26.93
CA TRP A 596 -9.05 -5.17 -27.11
C TRP A 596 -8.86 -3.81 -27.76
N GLU A 597 -9.59 -3.47 -28.82
CA GLU A 597 -9.52 -2.19 -29.52
C GLU A 597 -9.96 -1.03 -28.63
N THR A 598 -11.01 -1.22 -27.83
CA THR A 598 -11.49 -0.22 -26.87
C THR A 598 -10.76 -0.29 -25.54
N GLN A 599 -9.93 -1.30 -25.32
CA GLN A 599 -9.28 -1.60 -24.02
C GLN A 599 -10.28 -1.63 -22.87
N ASN A 600 -11.47 -2.21 -23.09
CA ASN A 600 -12.52 -2.34 -22.08
C ASN A 600 -12.76 -3.83 -21.76
N ALA A 601 -12.34 -4.27 -20.57
CA ALA A 601 -12.46 -5.64 -20.11
C ALA A 601 -13.89 -6.06 -19.72
N ARG A 602 -14.82 -5.10 -19.60
CA ARG A 602 -16.21 -5.31 -19.17
C ARG A 602 -17.23 -4.93 -20.22
N LEU A 603 -16.87 -4.99 -21.51
CA LEU A 603 -17.88 -4.93 -22.57
C LEU A 603 -18.94 -5.99 -22.32
N VAL A 604 -20.07 -5.56 -21.74
CA VAL A 604 -21.24 -6.39 -21.55
C VAL A 604 -21.87 -6.52 -22.92
N ASP A 605 -22.22 -7.74 -23.28
CA ASP A 605 -22.92 -8.05 -24.52
C ASP A 605 -24.19 -7.17 -24.61
N VAL A 606 -24.18 -6.15 -25.49
CA VAL A 606 -25.32 -5.24 -25.70
C VAL A 606 -26.44 -5.94 -26.49
N SER A 607 -26.35 -7.26 -26.68
CA SER A 607 -27.32 -8.06 -27.42
C SER A 607 -28.15 -8.99 -26.54
N THR A 608 -29.01 -8.40 -25.71
CA THR A 608 -30.30 -9.02 -25.30
C THR A 608 -31.40 -7.98 -25.20
#